data_AF-A0A7C4IQF2-F1
#
_entry.id   AF-A0A7C4IQF2-F1
#
_cell.length_a   1.000
_cell.length_b   1.000
_cell.length_c   1.000
_cell.angle_alpha   90.00
_cell.angle_beta   90.00
_cell.angle_gamma   90.00
#
_symmetry.space_group_name_H-M   'P 1'
#
loop_
_entity.id
_entity.type
_entity.pdbx_description
1 polymer ?
#
loop_
_entity_poly.entity_id
_entity_poly.type
_entity_poly.pdbx_seq_one_letter_code
_entity_poly.pdbx_strand_id
1 'polypeptide(L)'
;VKGLALSILCGLLMGTFYLCVARSMAEDPVALEPGKLSPYTAMVFFSLGVLASNFVFNTVLMRFPVAGAPLAAADYFRGSPRDHLWGIVGGMIWGVGMTMSIIAAGKAGFAISYGLGQGATLVAALWGVFVWREFREAPPGTNRLLAAMFAAFFIGLGTIVISR
;
A
#
# COMPACT_ATOMS: atom_id res chain seq x y z
N VAL A 1 -9.17 -11.45 18.85
CA VAL A 1 -10.10 -10.30 18.71
C VAL A 1 -9.36 -8.98 18.43
N LYS A 2 -8.36 -8.58 19.24
CA LYS A 2 -7.60 -7.32 19.04
C LYS A 2 -7.05 -7.14 17.62
N GLY A 3 -6.38 -8.17 17.07
CA GLY A 3 -5.85 -8.12 15.69
C GLY A 3 -6.93 -7.99 14.62
N LEU A 4 -8.06 -8.71 14.75
CA LEU A 4 -9.18 -8.60 13.80
C LEU A 4 -9.80 -7.20 13.79
N ALA A 5 -10.02 -6.62 14.98
CA ALA A 5 -10.53 -5.26 15.09
C ALA A 5 -9.57 -4.24 14.46
N LEU A 6 -8.26 -4.38 14.69
CA LEU A 6 -7.25 -3.55 14.05
C LEU A 6 -7.27 -3.70 12.52
N SER A 7 -7.35 -4.92 12.00
CA SER A 7 -7.41 -5.18 10.56
C SER A 7 -8.65 -4.55 9.91
N ILE A 8 -9.82 -4.64 10.56
CA ILE A 8 -11.04 -3.99 10.07
C ILE A 8 -10.87 -2.47 10.05
N LEU A 9 -10.34 -1.89 11.13
CA LEU A 9 -10.09 -0.45 11.20
C LEU A 9 -9.11 0.01 10.11
N CYS A 10 -7.98 -0.69 9.95
CA CYS A 10 -7.00 -0.41 8.89
C CYS A 10 -7.63 -0.53 7.49
N GLY A 11 -8.51 -1.51 7.28
CA GLY A 11 -9.26 -1.67 6.03
C GLY A 11 -10.18 -0.50 5.72
N LEU A 12 -10.92 0.00 6.72
CA LEU A 12 -11.78 1.18 6.56
C LEU A 12 -10.98 2.45 6.28
N LEU A 13 -9.84 2.64 6.95
CA LEU A 13 -8.93 3.75 6.69
C LEU A 13 -8.32 3.64 5.28
N MET A 14 -7.88 2.44 4.88
CA MET A 14 -7.36 2.18 3.53
C MET A 14 -8.44 2.33 2.44
N GLY A 15 -9.71 2.07 2.74
CA GLY A 15 -10.79 2.31 1.79
C GLY A 15 -11.08 3.80 1.56
N THR A 16 -10.81 4.64 2.56
CA THR A 16 -11.21 6.06 2.55
C THR A 16 -10.08 7.01 2.19
N PHE A 17 -8.80 6.65 2.39
CA PHE A 17 -7.69 7.58 2.18
C PHE A 17 -7.58 8.07 0.72
N TYR A 18 -7.79 7.19 -0.27
CA TYR A 18 -7.59 7.56 -1.67
C TYR A 18 -8.65 8.57 -2.15
N LEU A 19 -9.85 8.55 -1.55
CA LEU A 19 -10.87 9.57 -1.75
C LEU A 19 -10.39 10.94 -1.24
N CYS A 20 -9.75 10.99 -0.07
CA CYS A 20 -9.18 12.23 0.46
C CYS A 20 -8.08 12.77 -0.45
N VAL A 21 -7.21 11.89 -0.98
CA VAL A 21 -6.17 12.26 -1.96
C VAL A 21 -6.82 12.84 -3.21
N ALA A 22 -7.78 12.13 -3.80
CA ALA A 22 -8.50 12.58 -5.00
C ALA A 22 -9.16 13.94 -4.80
N ARG A 23 -9.81 14.16 -3.64
CA ARG A 23 -10.45 15.45 -3.31
C ARG A 23 -9.46 16.59 -3.10
N SER A 24 -8.24 16.30 -2.64
CA SER A 24 -7.20 17.32 -2.44
C SER A 24 -6.54 17.77 -3.74
N MET A 25 -6.73 17.01 -4.82
CA MET A 25 -6.08 17.25 -6.10
C MET A 25 -6.97 17.98 -7.10
N ALA A 26 -6.31 18.68 -8.03
CA ALA A 26 -6.97 19.27 -9.20
C ALA A 26 -7.28 18.18 -10.24
N GLU A 27 -8.37 18.37 -10.98
CA GLU A 27 -8.70 17.49 -12.11
C GLU A 27 -7.77 17.74 -13.30
N ASP A 28 -7.46 19.01 -13.57
CA ASP A 28 -6.46 19.41 -14.56
C ASP A 28 -5.08 19.63 -13.89
N PRO A 29 -4.06 18.83 -14.23
CA PRO A 29 -2.71 18.99 -13.69
C PRO A 29 -1.96 20.22 -14.24
N VAL A 30 -2.47 20.89 -15.28
CA VAL A 30 -1.88 22.09 -15.90
C VAL A 30 -2.55 23.36 -15.39
N ALA A 31 -3.88 23.39 -15.31
CA ALA A 31 -4.65 24.50 -14.77
C ALA A 31 -5.16 24.20 -13.35
N LEU A 32 -4.29 24.40 -12.36
CA LEU A 32 -4.63 24.10 -10.97
C LEU A 32 -5.70 25.07 -10.43
N GLU A 33 -6.80 24.51 -9.94
CA GLU A 33 -7.81 25.24 -9.18
C GLU A 33 -7.20 25.81 -7.87
N PRO A 34 -7.62 27.01 -7.41
CA PRO A 34 -7.19 27.55 -6.13
C PRO A 34 -7.44 26.57 -4.97
N GLY A 35 -6.40 26.28 -4.18
CA GLY A 35 -6.48 25.38 -3.04
C GLY A 35 -6.35 23.88 -3.36
N LYS A 36 -6.16 23.51 -4.63
CA LYS A 36 -5.90 22.14 -5.05
C LYS A 36 -4.41 21.86 -5.27
N LEU A 37 -4.05 20.60 -5.12
CA LEU A 37 -2.68 20.12 -5.28
C LEU A 37 -2.49 19.49 -6.67
N SER A 38 -1.31 19.69 -7.24
CA SER A 38 -0.82 18.87 -8.36
C SER A 38 -0.46 17.46 -7.88
N PRO A 39 -0.36 16.46 -8.76
CA PRO A 39 0.13 15.12 -8.41
C PRO A 39 1.43 15.12 -7.59
N TYR A 40 2.37 16.01 -7.94
CA TYR A 40 3.68 16.09 -7.30
C TYR A 40 3.62 16.73 -5.92
N THR A 41 2.87 17.83 -5.78
CA THR A 41 2.71 18.49 -4.48
C THR A 41 1.85 17.66 -3.52
N ALA A 42 0.82 16.97 -4.03
CA ALA A 42 0.04 16.00 -3.28
C ALA A 42 0.94 14.90 -2.69
N MET A 43 1.88 14.37 -3.47
CA MET A 43 2.82 13.37 -2.99
C MET A 43 3.74 13.91 -1.88
N VAL A 44 4.21 15.16 -1.97
CA VAL A 44 5.02 15.77 -0.90
C VAL A 44 4.24 15.86 0.41
N PHE A 45 3.01 16.42 0.38
CA PHE A 45 2.17 16.50 1.57
C PHE A 45 1.81 15.12 2.11
N PHE A 46 1.53 14.17 1.22
CA PHE A 46 1.25 12.79 1.59
C PHE A 46 2.45 12.15 2.31
N SER A 47 3.66 12.27 1.76
CA SER A 47 4.90 11.75 2.37
C SER A 47 5.20 12.39 3.73
N LEU A 48 4.97 13.71 3.89
CA LEU A 48 5.10 14.37 5.18
C LEU A 48 4.07 13.84 6.19
N GLY A 49 2.83 13.61 5.75
CA GLY A 49 1.78 12.99 6.56
C GLY A 49 2.14 11.56 7.00
N VAL A 50 2.67 10.74 6.09
CA VAL A 50 3.18 9.40 6.41
C VAL A 50 4.32 9.48 7.42
N LEU A 51 5.29 10.37 7.22
CA LEU A 51 6.43 10.53 8.12
C LEU A 51 5.97 10.93 9.54
N ALA A 52 5.13 11.97 9.63
CA ALA A 52 4.61 12.46 10.91
C ALA A 52 3.74 11.41 11.62
N SER A 53 2.84 10.77 10.88
CA SER A 53 1.97 9.72 11.43
C SER A 53 2.77 8.49 11.86
N ASN A 54 3.87 8.16 11.18
CA ASN A 54 4.71 7.03 11.54
C ASN A 54 5.35 7.22 12.93
N PHE A 55 5.78 8.43 13.29
CA PHE A 55 6.27 8.70 14.65
C PHE A 55 5.21 8.43 15.73
N VAL A 56 3.95 8.75 15.44
CA VAL A 56 2.83 8.52 16.37
C VAL A 56 2.46 7.03 16.41
N PHE A 57 2.05 6.46 15.27
CA PHE A 57 1.54 5.09 15.22
C PHE A 57 2.61 4.04 15.52
N ASN A 58 3.84 4.22 15.04
CA ASN A 58 4.91 3.27 15.34
C ASN A 58 5.23 3.28 16.83
N THR A 59 5.32 4.46 17.47
CA THR A 59 5.55 4.55 18.92
C THR A 59 4.41 3.92 19.73
N VAL A 60 3.15 4.15 19.32
CA VAL A 60 1.98 3.54 19.97
C VAL A 60 2.00 2.02 19.81
N LEU A 61 2.29 1.49 18.62
CA LEU A 61 2.34 0.06 18.35
C LEU A 61 3.53 -0.63 19.03
N MET A 62 4.65 0.07 19.19
CA MET A 62 5.79 -0.43 19.98
C MET A 62 5.43 -0.51 21.48
N ARG A 63 4.74 0.49 22.02
CA ARG A 63 4.35 0.51 23.45
C ARG A 63 3.18 -0.44 23.76
N PHE A 64 2.24 -0.58 22.84
CA PHE A 64 1.04 -1.40 22.99
C PHE A 64 0.93 -2.40 21.83
N PRO A 65 1.83 -3.40 21.76
CA PRO A 65 1.87 -4.32 20.65
C PRO A 65 0.65 -5.23 20.64
N VAL A 66 0.21 -5.60 19.44
CA VAL A 66 -0.88 -6.57 19.24
C VAL A 66 -0.43 -7.97 19.64
N ALA A 67 0.86 -8.27 19.46
CA ALA A 67 1.52 -9.51 19.84
C ALA A 67 2.98 -9.25 20.23
N GLY A 68 3.50 -10.03 21.19
CA GLY A 68 4.87 -9.88 21.70
C GLY A 68 4.98 -8.94 22.91
N ALA A 69 6.23 -8.67 23.31
CA ALA A 69 6.54 -7.78 24.42
C ALA A 69 6.59 -6.31 23.96
N PRO A 70 6.21 -5.35 24.82
CA PRO A 70 6.38 -3.93 24.54
C PRO A 70 7.84 -3.58 24.23
N LEU A 71 8.04 -2.67 23.28
CA LEU A 71 9.34 -2.15 22.87
C LEU A 71 9.48 -0.69 23.30
N ALA A 72 10.70 -0.28 23.63
CA ALA A 72 11.05 1.11 23.81
C ALA A 72 11.38 1.76 22.46
N ALA A 73 11.17 3.07 22.33
CA ALA A 73 11.53 3.79 21.09
C ALA A 73 13.03 3.63 20.73
N ALA A 74 13.89 3.45 21.73
CA ALA A 74 15.32 3.17 21.52
C ALA A 74 15.59 1.85 20.78
N ASP A 75 14.69 0.86 20.88
CA ASP A 75 14.83 -0.42 20.19
C ASP A 75 14.75 -0.28 18.67
N TYR A 76 14.03 0.73 18.17
CA TYR A 76 14.02 1.05 16.74
C TYR A 76 15.43 1.35 16.22
N PHE A 77 16.21 2.15 16.96
CA PHE A 77 17.56 2.54 16.58
C PHE A 77 18.61 1.46 16.82
N ARG A 78 18.24 0.36 17.51
CA ARG A 78 19.10 -0.82 17.69
C ARG A 78 18.97 -1.82 16.54
N GLY A 79 18.03 -1.61 15.62
CA GLY A 79 17.90 -2.40 14.40
C GLY A 79 19.20 -2.37 13.58
N SER A 80 19.50 -3.46 12.88
CA SER A 80 20.68 -3.48 12.03
C SER A 80 20.49 -2.53 10.84
N PRO A 81 21.56 -2.00 10.23
CA PRO A 81 21.47 -1.21 9.00
C PRO A 81 20.70 -1.94 7.89
N ARG A 82 20.76 -3.28 7.87
CA ARG A 82 20.03 -4.12 6.92
C ARG A 82 18.52 -4.10 7.16
N ASP A 83 18.08 -4.06 8.42
CA ASP A 83 16.66 -3.98 8.77
C ASP A 83 16.07 -2.64 8.30
N HIS A 84 16.80 -1.55 8.55
CA HIS A 84 16.41 -0.23 8.06
C HIS A 84 16.42 -0.14 6.53
N LEU A 85 17.40 -0.77 5.86
CA LEU A 85 17.50 -0.79 4.40
C LEU A 85 16.24 -1.38 3.76
N TRP A 86 15.74 -2.51 4.27
CA TRP A 86 14.52 -3.11 3.73
C TRP A 86 13.29 -2.21 3.93
N GLY A 87 13.22 -1.49 5.06
CA GLY A 87 12.19 -0.46 5.27
C GLY A 87 12.27 0.68 4.25
N ILE A 88 13.48 1.17 3.95
CA ILE A 88 13.70 2.22 2.96
C ILE A 88 13.34 1.72 1.54
N VAL A 89 13.77 0.52 1.16
CA VAL A 89 13.45 -0.09 -0.14
C VAL A 89 11.95 -0.27 -0.30
N GLY A 90 11.26 -0.79 0.71
CA GLY A 90 9.80 -0.91 0.70
C GLY A 90 9.12 0.46 0.53
N GLY A 91 9.59 1.47 1.27
CA GLY A 91 9.10 2.85 1.14
C GLY A 91 9.34 3.46 -0.24
N MET A 92 10.49 3.20 -0.86
CA MET A 92 10.79 3.67 -2.23
C MET A 92 9.87 3.01 -3.26
N ILE A 93 9.70 1.69 -3.20
CA ILE A 93 8.82 0.95 -4.12
C ILE A 93 7.38 1.47 -3.99
N TRP A 94 6.90 1.58 -2.74
CA TRP A 94 5.56 2.06 -2.47
C TRP A 94 5.35 3.52 -2.92
N GLY A 95 6.30 4.40 -2.61
CA GLY A 95 6.23 5.82 -2.97
C GLY A 95 6.24 6.05 -4.48
N VAL A 96 7.10 5.33 -5.21
CA VAL A 96 7.12 5.37 -6.68
C VAL A 96 5.80 4.87 -7.24
N GLY A 97 5.30 3.73 -6.74
CA GLY A 97 4.01 3.18 -7.16
C GLY A 97 2.84 4.13 -6.92
N MET A 98 2.78 4.76 -5.74
CA MET A 98 1.74 5.74 -5.40
C MET A 98 1.81 6.98 -6.31
N THR A 99 3.01 7.48 -6.58
CA THR A 99 3.22 8.63 -7.48
C THR A 99 2.72 8.31 -8.89
N MET A 100 3.08 7.14 -9.43
CA MET A 100 2.61 6.69 -10.74
C MET A 100 1.09 6.49 -10.76
N SER A 101 0.51 5.95 -9.69
CA SER A 101 -0.95 5.78 -9.56
C SER A 101 -1.69 7.12 -9.63
N ILE A 102 -1.21 8.13 -8.88
CA ILE A 102 -1.80 9.46 -8.88
C ILE A 102 -1.67 10.14 -10.25
N ILE A 103 -0.51 10.04 -10.90
CA ILE A 103 -0.30 10.61 -12.25
C ILE A 103 -1.23 9.93 -13.26
N ALA A 104 -1.34 8.60 -13.22
CA ALA A 104 -2.24 7.85 -14.08
C ALA A 104 -3.72 8.21 -13.82
N ALA A 105 -4.07 8.58 -12.58
CA ALA A 105 -5.42 8.99 -12.21
C ALA A 105 -5.90 10.25 -12.94
N GLY A 106 -5.01 11.13 -13.41
CA GLY A 106 -5.42 12.26 -14.25
C GLY A 106 -5.95 11.84 -15.63
N LYS A 107 -5.51 10.69 -16.16
CA LYS A 107 -5.93 10.20 -17.49
C LYS A 107 -6.94 9.08 -17.44
N ALA A 108 -6.69 8.08 -16.60
CA ALA A 108 -7.66 7.03 -16.34
C ALA A 108 -8.75 7.67 -15.49
N GLY A 109 -8.47 8.04 -14.25
CA GLY A 109 -9.46 8.50 -13.30
C GLY A 109 -9.25 7.75 -12.00
N PHE A 110 -9.48 8.43 -10.88
CA PHE A 110 -9.09 7.94 -9.56
C PHE A 110 -9.61 6.53 -9.23
N ALA A 111 -10.86 6.21 -9.55
CA ALA A 111 -11.43 4.89 -9.26
C ALA A 111 -10.69 3.74 -9.97
N ILE A 112 -10.30 3.95 -11.23
CA ILE A 112 -9.64 2.90 -12.02
C ILE A 112 -8.15 2.85 -11.73
N SER A 113 -7.49 4.00 -11.52
CA SER A 113 -6.11 4.00 -11.04
C SER A 113 -5.95 3.32 -9.68
N TYR A 114 -6.91 3.50 -8.78
CA TYR A 114 -6.90 2.81 -7.49
C TYR A 114 -7.19 1.32 -7.63
N GLY A 115 -8.18 0.95 -8.46
CA GLY A 115 -8.48 -0.46 -8.77
C GLY A 115 -7.29 -1.18 -9.39
N LEU A 116 -6.61 -0.56 -10.35
CA LEU A 116 -5.36 -1.07 -10.94
C LEU A 116 -4.20 -1.12 -9.93
N GLY A 117 -4.22 -0.27 -8.91
CA GLY A 117 -3.30 -0.33 -7.77
C GLY A 117 -3.31 -1.68 -7.04
N GLN A 118 -4.41 -2.44 -7.13
CA GLN A 118 -4.47 -3.82 -6.59
C GLN A 118 -3.54 -4.80 -7.33
N GLY A 119 -2.97 -4.41 -8.47
CA GLY A 119 -1.86 -5.11 -9.10
C GLY A 119 -0.65 -5.29 -8.17
N ALA A 120 -0.45 -4.39 -7.20
CA ALA A 120 0.59 -4.57 -6.18
C ALA A 120 0.41 -5.85 -5.36
N THR A 121 -0.84 -6.22 -5.01
CA THR A 121 -1.16 -7.47 -4.31
C THR A 121 -0.82 -8.69 -5.15
N LEU A 122 -1.10 -8.63 -6.46
CA LEU A 122 -0.70 -9.68 -7.40
C LEU A 122 0.83 -9.82 -7.48
N VAL A 123 1.56 -8.71 -7.61
CA VAL A 123 3.03 -8.72 -7.63
C VAL A 123 3.61 -9.27 -6.34
N ALA A 124 3.07 -8.90 -5.18
CA ALA A 124 3.49 -9.44 -3.88
C ALA A 124 3.27 -10.96 -3.81
N ALA A 125 2.11 -11.44 -4.26
CA ALA A 125 1.82 -12.87 -4.32
C ALA A 125 2.78 -13.62 -5.27
N LEU A 126 3.10 -13.04 -6.43
CA LEU A 126 4.10 -13.61 -7.35
C LEU A 126 5.48 -13.71 -6.68
N TRP A 127 5.89 -12.68 -5.93
CA TRP A 127 7.15 -12.71 -5.19
C TRP A 127 7.17 -13.84 -4.14
N GLY A 128 6.10 -13.95 -3.32
CA GLY A 128 5.94 -15.00 -2.32
C GLY A 128 5.99 -16.41 -2.90
N VAL A 129 5.29 -16.64 -4.01
CA VAL A 129 5.23 -17.97 -4.66
C VAL A 129 6.54 -18.31 -5.37
N PHE A 130 7.07 -17.42 -6.21
CA PHE A 130 8.13 -17.78 -7.15
C PHE A 130 9.55 -17.47 -6.66
N VAL A 131 9.74 -16.37 -5.93
CA VAL A 131 11.08 -15.95 -5.48
C VAL A 131 11.36 -16.45 -4.06
N TRP A 132 10.46 -16.16 -3.11
CA TRP A 132 10.64 -16.61 -1.72
C TRP A 132 10.21 -18.06 -1.50
N ARG A 133 9.38 -18.61 -2.41
CA ARG A 133 8.92 -20.00 -2.37
C ARG A 133 8.26 -20.37 -1.04
N GLU A 134 7.46 -19.46 -0.51
CA GLU A 134 6.78 -19.58 0.80
C GLU A 134 5.89 -20.83 0.89
N PHE A 135 5.39 -21.30 -0.25
CA PHE A 135 4.49 -22.45 -0.35
C PHE A 135 5.19 -23.77 -0.70
N ARG A 136 6.53 -23.84 -0.64
CA ARG A 136 7.29 -25.05 -1.01
C ARG A 136 6.90 -26.28 -0.19
N GLU A 137 6.55 -26.08 1.08
CA GLU A 137 6.18 -27.15 2.03
C GLU A 137 4.67 -27.22 2.26
N ALA A 138 3.89 -26.52 1.42
CA ALA A 138 2.45 -26.47 1.56
C ALA A 138 1.78 -27.81 1.18
N PRO A 139 0.60 -28.14 1.73
CA PRO A 139 -0.10 -29.38 1.43
C PRO A 139 -0.40 -29.57 -0.07
N PRO A 140 -0.52 -30.83 -0.53
CA PRO A 140 -0.94 -31.13 -1.90
C PRO A 140 -2.24 -30.40 -2.26
N GLY A 141 -2.28 -29.78 -3.44
CA GLY A 141 -3.42 -29.00 -3.91
C GLY A 141 -3.28 -27.48 -3.75
N THR A 142 -2.35 -27.00 -2.92
CA THR A 142 -2.09 -25.55 -2.75
C THR A 142 -1.77 -24.85 -4.06
N ASN A 143 -0.99 -25.49 -4.95
CA ASN A 143 -0.66 -24.92 -6.25
C ASN A 143 -1.90 -24.66 -7.14
N ARG A 144 -2.95 -25.49 -7.01
CA ARG A 144 -4.22 -25.27 -7.75
C ARG A 144 -4.96 -24.04 -7.21
N LEU A 145 -4.94 -23.84 -5.89
CA LEU A 145 -5.53 -22.65 -5.26
C LEU A 145 -4.78 -21.38 -5.62
N LEU A 146 -3.44 -21.43 -5.63
CA LEU A 146 -2.60 -20.32 -6.08
C LEU A 146 -2.87 -19.98 -7.55
N ALA A 147 -2.95 -20.98 -8.43
CA ALA A 147 -3.30 -20.78 -9.82
C ALA A 147 -4.70 -20.15 -10.00
N ALA A 148 -5.69 -20.63 -9.24
CA ALA A 148 -7.04 -20.05 -9.25
C ALA A 148 -7.06 -18.61 -8.74
N MET A 149 -6.31 -18.30 -7.68
CA MET A 149 -6.13 -16.94 -7.16
C MET A 149 -5.53 -16.02 -8.22
N PHE A 150 -4.45 -16.43 -8.88
CA PHE A 150 -3.83 -15.66 -9.95
C PHE A 150 -4.79 -15.44 -11.13
N ALA A 151 -5.50 -16.48 -11.57
CA ALA A 151 -6.50 -16.36 -12.62
C ALA A 151 -7.59 -15.35 -12.26
N ALA A 152 -8.13 -15.41 -11.04
CA ALA A 152 -9.12 -14.46 -10.56
C ALA A 152 -8.60 -13.01 -10.54
N PHE A 153 -7.33 -12.80 -10.12
CA PHE A 153 -6.69 -11.49 -10.17
C PHE A 153 -6.55 -10.96 -11.59
N PHE A 154 -6.06 -11.79 -12.53
CA PHE A 154 -5.91 -11.38 -13.93
C PHE A 154 -7.26 -11.06 -14.57
N ILE A 155 -8.29 -11.87 -14.30
CA ILE A 155 -9.65 -11.61 -14.78
C ILE A 155 -10.17 -10.30 -14.19
N GLY A 156 -10.05 -10.10 -12.87
CA GLY A 156 -10.54 -8.88 -12.19
C GLY A 156 -9.83 -7.61 -12.65
N LEU A 157 -8.51 -7.64 -12.83
CA LEU A 157 -7.76 -6.50 -13.36
C LEU A 157 -8.10 -6.28 -14.85
N GLY A 158 -8.24 -7.36 -15.62
CA GLY A 158 -8.64 -7.30 -17.03
C GLY A 158 -10.02 -6.68 -17.23
N THR A 159 -11.02 -7.05 -16.41
CA THR A 159 -12.35 -6.45 -16.47
C THR A 159 -12.34 -4.96 -16.11
N ILE A 160 -11.54 -4.54 -15.12
CA ILE A 160 -11.36 -3.11 -14.80
C ILE A 160 -10.80 -2.35 -16.02
N VAL A 161 -9.80 -2.90 -16.71
CA VAL A 161 -9.23 -2.29 -17.91
C VAL A 161 -10.25 -2.25 -19.06
N ILE A 162 -10.99 -3.33 -19.30
CA ILE A 162 -12.00 -3.41 -20.38
C ILE A 162 -13.20 -2.49 -20.13
N SER A 163 -13.55 -2.23 -18.86
CA SER A 163 -14.69 -1.38 -18.50
C SER A 163 -14.47 0.13 -18.75
N ARG A 164 -13.29 0.51 -19.24
CA ARG A 164 -12.93 1.87 -19.67
C ARG A 164 -13.37 2.17 -21.09
#